data_AF-A0A349AX24-F1
#
_entry.id   AF-A0A349AX24-F1
#
_cell.length_a   1.000
_cell.length_b   1.000
_cell.length_c   1.000
_cell.angle_alpha   90.00
_cell.angle_beta   90.00
_cell.angle_gamma   90.00
#
_symmetry.space_group_name_H-M   'P 1'
#
loop_
_entity.id
_entity.type
_entity.pdbx_description
1 polymer ?
#
loop_
_entity_poly.entity_id
_entity_poly.type
_entity_poly.pdbx_seq_one_letter_code
_entity_poly.pdbx_strand_id
1 'polypeptide(L)'
;MSMNRIMVQSSARARLGVGMTQAQLELSSAAALDREDIYCIRHDVYARELGQHSVNGAGRLRDALDDHNHYVVAKINGVVVGFISITPPTAPSYSIDKYVARERL
;
A
#
# COMPACT_ATOMS: atom_id res chain seq x y z
N MET A 1 -5.88 -47.10 0.86
CA MET A 1 -5.11 -46.06 0.15
C MET A 1 -5.51 -44.73 0.80
N SER A 2 -4.99 -44.28 1.96
CA SER A 2 -3.62 -43.81 2.26
C SER A 2 -3.09 -42.93 1.12
N MET A 3 -2.66 -41.68 1.26
CA MET A 3 -2.23 -40.85 2.39
C MET A 3 -2.06 -39.44 1.81
N ASN A 4 -2.40 -38.34 2.50
CA ASN A 4 -1.66 -37.09 2.28
C ASN A 4 -1.54 -36.29 3.57
N ARG A 5 -0.49 -36.64 4.31
CA ARG A 5 0.03 -35.94 5.48
C ARG A 5 1.23 -35.14 4.98
N ILE A 6 1.09 -33.82 4.85
CA ILE A 6 2.25 -32.92 4.82
C ILE A 6 2.10 -31.97 6.00
N MET A 7 2.76 -32.38 7.07
CA MET A 7 3.17 -31.59 8.21
C MET A 7 4.47 -30.90 7.78
N VAL A 8 4.47 -29.58 7.61
CA VAL A 8 5.71 -28.80 7.70
C VAL A 8 5.77 -28.21 9.09
N GLN A 9 6.76 -28.71 9.82
CA GLN A 9 7.01 -28.45 11.23
C GLN A 9 7.49 -27.01 11.46
N SER A 10 6.97 -26.44 12.54
CA SER A 10 7.66 -25.64 13.56
C SER A 10 9.10 -25.19 13.27
N SER A 11 9.31 -23.88 13.31
CA SER A 11 10.51 -23.33 13.92
C SER A 11 10.12 -22.22 14.90
N ALA A 12 9.94 -22.60 16.17
CA ALA A 12 9.97 -21.67 17.28
C ALA A 12 11.36 -21.00 17.32
N ARG A 13 11.43 -19.69 17.03
CA ARG A 13 12.64 -18.90 17.31
C ARG A 13 12.54 -18.36 18.73
N ALA A 14 13.34 -18.93 19.62
CA ALA A 14 13.50 -18.46 20.98
C ALA A 14 14.56 -17.33 21.05
N ARG A 15 14.14 -16.24 21.70
CA ARG A 15 14.88 -15.23 22.48
C ARG A 15 15.80 -14.25 21.75
N LEU A 16 15.30 -13.01 21.66
CA LEU A 16 16.11 -11.80 21.80
C LEU A 16 15.84 -11.20 23.19
N GLY A 17 16.91 -10.88 23.91
CA GLY A 17 16.85 -10.30 25.25
C GLY A 17 16.48 -8.82 25.23
N VAL A 18 15.96 -8.36 26.37
CA VAL A 18 15.74 -6.95 26.78
C VAL A 18 15.06 -6.04 25.76
N GLY A 19 13.72 -6.00 25.82
CA GLY A 19 12.98 -4.74 25.69
C GLY A 19 12.70 -4.17 24.30
N MET A 20 12.82 -4.92 23.21
CA MET A 20 12.26 -4.52 21.92
C MET A 20 11.32 -5.60 21.41
N THR A 21 10.02 -5.36 21.50
CA THR A 21 9.03 -6.16 20.76
C THR A 21 9.42 -6.13 19.28
N GLN A 22 9.69 -7.29 18.69
CA GLN A 22 10.00 -7.39 17.27
C GLN A 22 8.85 -6.76 16.47
N ALA A 23 9.16 -5.77 15.65
CA ALA A 23 8.16 -5.08 14.84
C ALA A 23 7.44 -6.10 13.94
N GLN A 24 6.11 -6.16 14.05
CA GLN A 24 5.30 -7.07 13.25
C GLN A 24 4.95 -6.41 11.93
N LEU A 25 5.46 -6.97 10.84
CA LEU A 25 5.10 -6.59 9.48
C LEU A 25 3.86 -7.37 9.03
N GLU A 26 2.87 -6.66 8.50
CA GLU A 26 1.67 -7.22 7.88
C GLU A 26 1.50 -6.66 6.46
N LEU A 27 1.04 -7.51 5.55
CA LEU A 27 0.56 -7.12 4.23
C LEU A 27 -0.91 -7.51 4.10
N SER A 28 -1.76 -6.57 3.74
CA SER A 28 -3.20 -6.80 3.58
C SER A 28 -3.80 -5.89 2.49
N SER A 29 -4.97 -6.28 1.98
CA SER A 29 -5.78 -5.36 1.17
C SER A 29 -6.21 -4.18 2.04
N ALA A 30 -6.16 -2.96 1.50
CA ALA A 30 -6.51 -1.76 2.25
C ALA A 30 -7.99 -1.77 2.65
N ALA A 31 -8.25 -1.56 3.93
CA ALA A 31 -9.59 -1.24 4.42
C ALA A 31 -9.92 0.23 4.10
N ALA A 32 -11.19 0.62 4.26
CA ALA A 32 -11.61 2.01 4.09
C ALA A 32 -10.85 2.98 5.02
N LEU A 33 -10.50 2.52 6.24
CA LEU A 33 -9.75 3.29 7.23
C LEU A 33 -8.30 3.57 6.79
N ASP A 34 -7.69 2.65 6.03
CA ASP A 34 -6.30 2.78 5.59
C ASP A 34 -6.14 3.83 4.46
N ARG A 35 -7.26 4.25 3.84
CA ARG A 35 -7.25 5.18 2.70
C ARG A 35 -6.72 6.56 3.09
N GLU A 36 -7.04 7.03 4.29
CA GLU A 36 -6.55 8.33 4.75
C GLU A 36 -5.02 8.34 4.93
N ASP A 37 -4.45 7.27 5.51
CA ASP A 37 -2.99 7.13 5.64
C ASP A 37 -2.31 7.10 4.27
N ILE A 38 -2.90 6.39 3.30
CA ILE A 38 -2.42 6.38 1.91
C ILE A 38 -2.39 7.80 1.33
N TYR A 39 -3.45 8.59 1.53
CA TYR A 39 -3.52 9.95 0.99
C TYR A 39 -2.50 10.90 1.63
N CYS A 40 -2.24 10.73 2.92
CA CYS A 40 -1.20 11.47 3.64
C CYS A 40 0.20 11.09 3.12
N ILE A 41 0.52 9.80 3.04
CA ILE A 41 1.80 9.30 2.52
C ILE A 41 2.02 9.80 1.09
N ARG A 42 0.99 9.79 0.25
CA ARG A 42 1.06 10.32 -1.12
C ARG A 42 1.38 11.81 -1.16
N HIS A 43 0.81 12.61 -0.26
CA HIS A 43 1.11 14.04 -0.19
C HIS A 43 2.56 14.27 0.26
N ASP A 44 2.98 13.60 1.33
CA ASP A 44 4.34 13.75 1.85
C ASP A 44 5.38 13.36 0.80
N VAL A 45 5.21 12.24 0.10
CA VAL A 45 6.16 11.78 -0.91
C VAL A 45 5.99 12.55 -2.23
N TYR A 46 4.84 12.47 -2.87
CA TYR A 46 4.70 12.97 -4.24
C TYR A 46 4.54 14.49 -4.33
N ALA A 47 4.06 15.16 -3.29
CA ALA A 47 3.96 16.62 -3.28
C ALA A 47 5.14 17.30 -2.57
N ARG A 48 5.51 16.85 -1.36
CA ARG A 48 6.53 17.56 -0.55
C ARG A 48 7.95 17.14 -0.88
N GLU A 49 8.22 15.84 -0.98
CA GLU A 49 9.57 15.33 -1.25
C GLU A 49 9.95 15.42 -2.72
N LEU A 50 9.11 14.88 -3.61
CA LEU A 50 9.43 14.77 -5.04
C LEU A 50 8.98 15.98 -5.86
N GLY A 51 8.07 16.81 -5.34
CA GLY A 51 7.54 17.98 -6.06
C GLY A 51 6.73 17.66 -7.32
N GLN A 52 6.25 16.42 -7.48
CA GLN A 52 5.44 16.01 -8.64
C GLN A 52 4.02 16.61 -8.61
N HIS A 53 3.53 16.91 -7.41
CA HIS A 53 2.24 17.56 -7.18
C HIS A 53 2.41 18.81 -6.32
N SER A 54 1.45 19.74 -6.44
CA SER A 54 1.41 20.91 -5.56
C SER A 54 1.07 20.52 -4.12
N VAL A 55 1.86 21.03 -3.17
CA VAL A 55 1.56 20.92 -1.74
C VAL A 55 0.29 21.70 -1.44
N ASN A 56 -0.67 21.05 -0.77
CA ASN A 56 -1.91 21.69 -0.32
C ASN A 56 -2.06 21.65 1.22
N GLY A 57 -2.90 22.54 1.75
CA GLY A 57 -3.12 22.68 3.20
C GLY A 57 -3.91 21.55 3.86
N ALA A 58 -4.51 20.64 3.07
CA ALA A 58 -5.21 19.49 3.61
C ALA A 58 -4.28 18.30 3.94
N GLY A 59 -3.00 18.36 3.55
CA GLY A 59 -2.03 17.31 3.83
C GLY A 59 -2.35 15.97 3.16
N ARG A 60 -3.19 15.98 2.12
CA ARG A 60 -3.68 14.78 1.44
C ARG A 60 -3.60 14.94 -0.07
N LEU A 61 -3.27 13.85 -0.75
CA LEU A 61 -3.25 13.79 -2.20
C LEU A 61 -4.19 12.69 -2.69
N ARG A 62 -5.25 13.11 -3.39
CA ARG A 62 -6.29 12.26 -3.96
C ARG A 62 -6.48 12.56 -5.44
N ASP A 63 -6.95 11.56 -6.19
CA ASP A 63 -7.38 11.72 -7.58
C ASP A 63 -8.52 10.74 -7.94
N ALA A 64 -9.06 10.87 -9.15
CA ALA A 64 -10.20 10.08 -9.61
C ALA A 64 -9.91 8.57 -9.73
N LEU A 65 -8.63 8.15 -9.81
CA LEU A 65 -8.30 6.72 -9.83
C LEU A 65 -8.48 6.10 -8.45
N ASP A 66 -8.54 6.87 -7.38
CA ASP A 66 -8.75 6.36 -6.02
C ASP A 66 -10.07 5.61 -5.88
N ASP A 67 -11.08 5.97 -6.68
CA ASP A 67 -12.40 5.36 -6.67
C ASP A 67 -12.41 3.95 -7.31
N HIS A 68 -11.37 3.64 -8.10
CA HIS A 68 -11.25 2.38 -8.85
C HIS A 68 -10.06 1.52 -8.42
N ASN A 69 -9.00 2.16 -7.91
CA ASN A 69 -7.77 1.47 -7.55
C ASN A 69 -8.01 0.53 -6.36
N HIS A 70 -7.42 -0.65 -6.47
CA HIS A 70 -7.21 -1.55 -5.35
C HIS A 70 -5.88 -1.20 -4.69
N TYR A 71 -5.86 -1.25 -3.36
CA TYR A 71 -4.66 -0.94 -2.60
C TYR A 71 -4.25 -2.15 -1.77
N VAL A 72 -2.95 -2.43 -1.78
CA VAL A 72 -2.30 -3.33 -0.82
C VAL A 72 -1.49 -2.45 0.10
N VAL A 73 -1.63 -2.63 1.40
CA VAL A 73 -0.91 -1.85 2.42
C VAL A 73 0.10 -2.71 3.15
N ALA A 74 1.23 -2.11 3.48
CA ALA A 74 2.19 -2.65 4.43
C ALA A 74 2.02 -1.94 5.77
N LYS A 75 1.86 -2.71 6.84
CA LYS A 75 1.71 -2.18 8.20
C LYS A 75 2.82 -2.67 9.11
N ILE A 76 3.36 -1.79 9.93
CA ILE A 76 4.25 -2.13 11.04
C ILE A 76 3.50 -1.85 12.34
N ASN A 77 3.29 -2.89 13.15
CA ASN A 77 2.53 -2.79 14.42
C ASN A 77 1.16 -2.12 14.24
N GLY A 78 0.48 -2.41 13.12
CA GLY A 78 -0.84 -1.87 12.78
C GLY A 78 -0.84 -0.49 12.10
N VAL A 79 0.31 0.19 11.99
CA VAL A 79 0.43 1.50 11.31
C VAL A 79 0.81 1.31 9.86
N VAL A 80 0.07 1.92 8.93
CA VAL A 80 0.42 1.90 7.49
C VAL A 80 1.73 2.64 7.28
N VAL A 81 2.72 1.95 6.71
CA VAL A 81 4.05 2.51 6.39
C VAL A 81 4.33 2.55 4.89
N GLY A 82 3.43 2.00 4.09
CA GLY A 82 3.55 1.99 2.64
C GLY A 82 2.35 1.32 1.99
N PHE A 83 2.22 1.50 0.68
CA PHE A 83 1.14 0.91 -0.08
C PHE A 83 1.54 0.70 -1.54
N ILE A 84 0.78 -0.15 -2.22
CA ILE A 84 0.81 -0.34 -3.66
C ILE A 84 -0.58 0.01 -4.18
N SER A 85 -0.63 0.90 -5.17
CA SER A 85 -1.87 1.26 -5.87
C SER A 85 -1.96 0.47 -7.18
N ILE A 86 -3.03 -0.29 -7.36
CA ILE A 86 -3.25 -1.16 -8.50
C ILE A 86 -4.50 -0.69 -9.22
N THR A 87 -4.33 -0.16 -10.44
CA THR A 87 -5.46 0.15 -11.32
C THR A 87 -5.89 -1.14 -12.03
N PRO A 88 -7.12 -1.64 -11.81
CA PRO A 88 -7.57 -2.86 -12.47
C PRO A 88 -7.67 -2.66 -13.99
N PRO A 89 -7.50 -3.72 -14.80
CA PRO A 89 -7.57 -3.63 -16.27
C PRO A 89 -8.97 -3.29 -16.80
N THR A 90 -9.99 -3.33 -15.94
CA THR A 90 -11.37 -2.92 -16.25
C THR A 90 -11.65 -1.45 -15.93
N ALA A 91 -10.67 -0.71 -15.40
CA ALA A 91 -10.84 0.70 -15.07
C ALA A 91 -11.06 1.55 -16.34
N PRO A 92 -11.85 2.63 -16.26
CA PRO A 92 -12.10 3.51 -17.40
C PRO A 92 -10.86 4.31 -17.83
N SER A 93 -9.89 4.52 -16.92
CA SER A 93 -8.66 5.27 -17.16
C SER A 93 -7.48 4.72 -16.35
N TYR A 94 -6.26 5.09 -16.72
CA TYR A 94 -5.01 4.65 -16.12
C TYR A 94 -4.14 5.83 -15.68
N SER A 95 -3.21 5.59 -14.75
CA SER A 95 -2.29 6.63 -14.25
C SER A 95 -1.45 7.28 -15.35
N ILE A 96 -1.10 6.55 -16.40
CA ILE A 96 -0.32 7.05 -17.53
C ILE A 96 -1.09 8.08 -18.38
N ASP A 97 -2.43 8.02 -18.38
CA ASP A 97 -3.28 8.96 -19.13
C ASP A 97 -3.10 10.42 -18.66
N LYS A 98 -2.52 10.62 -17.47
CA LYS A 98 -2.15 11.95 -16.93
C LYS A 98 -0.97 12.59 -17.65
N TYR A 99 -0.13 11.79 -18.30
CA TYR A 99 1.12 12.22 -18.90
C TYR A 99 1.10 12.09 -20.43
N VAL A 100 0.31 11.16 -20.96
CA VAL A 100 0.24 10.87 -22.39
C VAL A 100 -1.20 10.71 -22.83
N ALA A 101 -1.61 11.50 -23.81
CA ALA A 101 -2.90 11.36 -24.46
C ALA A 101 -2.91 10.09 -25.33
N ARG A 102 -3.93 9.24 -25.20
CA ARG A 102 -3.98 7.93 -25.87
C ARG A 102 -4.01 8.03 -27.39
N GLU A 103 -4.50 9.13 -27.93
CA GLU A 103 -4.52 9.41 -29.36
C GLU A 103 -3.12 9.62 -29.96
N ARG A 104 -2.08 9.65 -29.12
CA ARG A 104 -0.68 9.82 -29.51
C ARG A 104 0.16 8.54 -29.39
N LEU A 105 -0.47 7.40 -29.11
CA LEU A 105 0.14 6.06 -29.09
C LEU A 105 -0.17 5.32 -30.39
#